data_AF-A0A381ZMB5-F1
#
_entry.id   AF-A0A381ZMB5-F1
#
_cell.length_a   1.000
_cell.length_b   1.000
_cell.length_c   1.000
_cell.angle_alpha   90.00
_cell.angle_beta   90.00
_cell.angle_gamma   90.00
#
_symmetry.space_group_name_H-M   'P 1'
#
loop_
_entity.id
_entity.type
_entity.pdbx_description
1 polymer ?
#
loop_
_entity_poly.entity_id
_entity_poly.type
_entity_poly.pdbx_seq_one_letter_code
_entity_poly.pdbx_strand_id
1 'polypeptide(L)'
;VVTVALFGWLPLFAGEPIVVASKNFTESYLLGEVIAQRLEQAGMEVDRRFGLGGTLICFEALLAGEIDVYVEYSGTLEQTILKLGQRTSILGLNEHLLSRGLSLLSPLGFNNTYAIAVRKEVAEEFSLERISQLTDYRDLRVVVSHEFLEREDGWPGMRRVYGFDWIPE
;
A
#
# COMPACT_ATOMS: atom_id res chain seq x y z
N VAL A 1 0.57 3.47 3.43
CA VAL A 1 -0.76 3.18 2.81
C VAL A 1 -1.63 4.43 2.88
N VAL A 2 -2.36 4.73 1.81
CA VAL A 2 -3.09 6.01 1.61
C VAL A 2 -4.47 5.76 1.01
N THR A 3 -5.46 6.57 1.36
CA THR A 3 -6.79 6.48 0.73
C THR A 3 -6.88 7.51 -0.39
N VAL A 4 -7.43 7.11 -1.54
CA VAL A 4 -7.63 7.99 -2.70
C VAL A 4 -9.13 8.09 -2.99
N ALA A 5 -9.61 9.31 -3.20
CA ALA A 5 -11.02 9.61 -3.43
C ALA A 5 -11.17 10.70 -4.50
N LEU A 6 -12.35 10.83 -5.11
CA LEU A 6 -12.68 11.96 -5.98
C LEU A 6 -12.55 13.31 -5.21
N PHE A 7 -12.00 14.33 -5.86
CA PHE A 7 -11.79 15.67 -5.27
C PHE A 7 -13.10 16.48 -5.22
N GLY A 8 -13.33 17.20 -4.10
CA GLY A 8 -14.50 18.08 -3.92
C GLY A 8 -15.60 17.55 -2.99
N TRP A 9 -15.28 16.58 -2.12
CA TRP A 9 -16.26 15.72 -1.44
C TRP A 9 -16.93 16.26 -0.15
N LEU A 10 -17.02 17.58 0.02
CA LEU A 10 -17.79 18.17 1.12
C LEU A 10 -18.61 19.35 0.60
N PRO A 11 -19.95 19.45 0.81
CA PRO A 11 -20.95 18.42 1.12
C PRO A 11 -22.23 18.56 0.25
N LEU A 12 -22.67 17.57 -0.55
CA LEU A 12 -24.02 17.61 -1.17
C LEU A 12 -24.52 16.28 -1.81
N PHE A 13 -24.27 15.11 -1.22
CA PHE A 13 -24.87 13.87 -1.74
C PHE A 13 -26.11 13.50 -0.96
N ALA A 14 -27.20 14.22 -1.22
CA ALA A 14 -28.54 13.75 -0.87
C ALA A 14 -29.05 12.89 -2.05
N GLY A 15 -28.77 11.57 -2.03
CA GLY A 15 -29.55 10.62 -2.83
C GLY A 15 -28.84 9.41 -3.44
N GLU A 16 -27.51 9.40 -3.57
CA GLU A 16 -26.78 8.25 -4.16
C GLU A 16 -25.78 7.65 -3.16
N PRO A 17 -25.68 6.29 -3.10
CA PRO A 17 -24.75 5.61 -2.21
C PRO A 17 -23.30 5.83 -2.67
N ILE A 18 -22.41 6.01 -1.70
CA ILE A 18 -20.97 6.11 -1.93
C ILE A 18 -20.42 4.75 -2.36
N VAL A 19 -19.79 4.69 -3.51
CA VAL A 19 -19.20 3.47 -4.05
C VAL A 19 -17.79 3.26 -3.49
N VAL A 20 -17.67 2.39 -2.49
CA VAL A 20 -16.40 1.98 -1.88
C VAL A 20 -15.88 0.74 -2.58
N ALA A 21 -14.68 0.82 -3.14
CA ALA A 21 -14.06 -0.31 -3.83
C ALA A 21 -12.82 -0.84 -3.12
N SER A 22 -12.39 -2.02 -3.55
CA SER A 22 -11.11 -2.61 -3.14
C SER A 22 -10.42 -3.33 -4.28
N LYS A 23 -9.12 -3.50 -4.13
CA LYS A 23 -8.33 -4.42 -4.94
C LYS A 23 -8.61 -5.87 -4.54
N ASN A 24 -8.20 -6.80 -5.38
CA ASN A 24 -8.45 -8.24 -5.22
C ASN A 24 -7.46 -8.97 -4.28
N PHE A 25 -7.12 -8.36 -3.13
CA PHE A 25 -6.30 -9.02 -2.09
C PHE A 25 -6.75 -8.64 -0.68
N THR A 26 -6.43 -9.52 0.29
CA THR A 26 -7.00 -9.54 1.65
C THR A 26 -6.99 -8.19 2.37
N GLU A 27 -5.83 -7.52 2.44
CA GLU A 27 -5.74 -6.22 3.12
C GLU A 27 -6.62 -5.16 2.45
N SER A 28 -6.73 -5.16 1.12
CA SER A 28 -7.59 -4.20 0.43
C SER A 28 -9.07 -4.43 0.71
N TYR A 29 -9.53 -5.69 0.78
CA TYR A 29 -10.89 -6.02 1.23
C TYR A 29 -11.15 -5.50 2.64
N LEU A 30 -10.23 -5.77 3.57
CA LEU A 30 -10.36 -5.34 4.96
C LEU A 30 -10.46 -3.82 5.07
N LEU A 31 -9.55 -3.09 4.41
CA LEU A 31 -9.52 -1.63 4.48
C LEU A 31 -10.72 -0.99 3.77
N GLY A 32 -11.19 -1.57 2.65
CA GLY A 32 -12.43 -1.17 1.99
C GLY A 32 -13.63 -1.30 2.94
N GLU A 33 -13.73 -2.41 3.67
CA GLU A 33 -14.80 -2.62 4.65
C GLU A 33 -14.72 -1.65 5.84
N VAL A 34 -13.51 -1.36 6.34
CA VAL A 34 -13.31 -0.35 7.40
C VAL A 34 -13.79 1.03 6.94
N ILE A 35 -13.51 1.42 5.70
CA ILE A 35 -14.01 2.68 5.11
C ILE A 35 -15.54 2.66 5.01
N ALA A 36 -16.12 1.59 4.47
CA ALA A 36 -17.56 1.44 4.30
C ALA A 36 -18.31 1.60 5.65
N GLN A 37 -17.88 0.86 6.67
CA GLN A 37 -18.48 0.96 8.01
C GLN A 37 -18.33 2.35 8.61
N ARG A 38 -17.21 3.03 8.36
CA ARG A 38 -17.00 4.39 8.88
C ARG A 38 -17.94 5.41 8.24
N LEU A 39 -18.20 5.28 6.93
CA LEU A 39 -19.15 6.11 6.20
C LEU A 39 -20.60 5.84 6.65
N GLU A 40 -20.96 4.56 6.83
CA GLU A 40 -22.29 4.17 7.35
C GLU A 40 -22.53 4.68 8.77
N GLN A 41 -21.53 4.63 9.64
CA GLN A 41 -21.59 5.25 10.98
C GLN A 41 -21.78 6.76 10.94
N ALA A 42 -21.36 7.41 9.85
CA ALA A 42 -21.60 8.83 9.61
C ALA A 42 -22.96 9.13 8.96
N GLY A 43 -23.80 8.10 8.75
CA GLY A 43 -25.15 8.22 8.18
C GLY A 43 -25.19 8.25 6.65
N MET A 44 -24.11 7.84 5.98
CA MET A 44 -24.04 7.76 4.51
C MET A 44 -24.42 6.35 4.04
N GLU A 45 -25.09 6.25 2.90
CA GLU A 45 -25.30 4.96 2.23
C GLU A 45 -24.03 4.57 1.45
N VAL A 46 -23.72 3.27 1.40
CA VAL A 46 -22.51 2.75 0.77
C VAL A 46 -22.84 1.59 -0.17
N ASP A 47 -22.37 1.66 -1.42
CA ASP A 47 -22.28 0.54 -2.35
C ASP A 47 -20.87 -0.08 -2.27
N ARG A 48 -20.78 -1.35 -1.90
CA ARG A 48 -19.50 -2.06 -1.74
C ARG A 48 -19.14 -2.79 -3.05
N ARG A 49 -18.15 -2.28 -3.78
CA ARG A 49 -17.61 -2.90 -5.01
C ARG A 49 -16.22 -3.49 -4.79
N PHE A 50 -16.17 -4.48 -3.91
CA PHE A 50 -14.90 -5.08 -3.50
C PHE A 50 -14.35 -6.06 -4.54
N GLY A 51 -13.01 -6.16 -4.59
CA GLY A 51 -12.32 -7.09 -5.46
C GLY A 51 -12.38 -6.73 -6.93
N LEU A 52 -12.52 -5.43 -7.25
CA LEU A 52 -12.71 -4.92 -8.60
C LEU A 52 -11.57 -5.33 -9.55
N GLY A 53 -10.34 -5.41 -9.02
CA GLY A 53 -9.19 -5.91 -9.77
C GLY A 53 -7.87 -5.48 -9.14
N GLY A 54 -6.84 -5.41 -9.98
CA GLY A 54 -5.53 -4.88 -9.59
C GLY A 54 -5.49 -3.34 -9.60
N THR A 55 -4.32 -2.80 -9.29
CA THR A 55 -4.05 -1.34 -9.19
C THR A 55 -4.67 -0.51 -10.33
N LEU A 56 -4.36 -0.84 -11.59
CA LEU A 56 -4.79 0.00 -12.71
C LEU A 56 -6.30 -0.06 -12.92
N ILE A 57 -6.93 -1.20 -12.70
CA ILE A 57 -8.39 -1.34 -12.82
C ILE A 57 -9.10 -0.44 -11.80
N CYS A 58 -8.68 -0.48 -10.54
CA CYS A 58 -9.25 0.38 -9.50
C CYS A 58 -8.98 1.87 -9.78
N PHE A 59 -7.78 2.21 -10.23
CA PHE A 59 -7.44 3.61 -10.50
C PHE A 59 -8.21 4.19 -11.71
N GLU A 60 -8.35 3.43 -12.80
CA GLU A 60 -9.15 3.86 -13.96
C GLU A 60 -10.64 3.95 -13.61
N ALA A 61 -11.18 3.01 -12.83
CA ALA A 61 -12.56 3.09 -12.34
C ALA A 61 -12.80 4.35 -11.49
N LEU A 62 -11.83 4.73 -10.65
CA LEU A 62 -11.90 5.97 -9.88
C LEU A 62 -11.85 7.20 -10.80
N LEU A 63 -10.94 7.23 -11.77
CA LEU A 63 -10.87 8.33 -12.75
C LEU A 63 -12.14 8.47 -13.59
N ALA A 64 -12.79 7.35 -13.92
CA ALA A 64 -14.03 7.33 -14.67
C ALA A 64 -15.27 7.68 -13.83
N GLY A 65 -15.13 7.80 -12.50
CA GLY A 65 -16.25 8.02 -11.59
C GLY A 65 -17.14 6.79 -11.39
N GLU A 66 -16.65 5.59 -11.71
CA GLU A 66 -17.37 4.33 -11.46
C GLU A 66 -17.29 3.87 -10.00
N ILE A 67 -16.29 4.37 -9.27
CA ILE A 67 -16.11 4.22 -7.82
C ILE A 67 -15.74 5.58 -7.24
N ASP A 68 -16.02 5.80 -5.95
CA ASP A 68 -15.75 7.08 -5.29
C ASP A 68 -14.47 7.06 -4.45
N VAL A 69 -14.16 5.91 -3.85
CA VAL A 69 -13.05 5.78 -2.91
C VAL A 69 -12.50 4.36 -2.87
N TYR A 70 -11.17 4.25 -2.78
CA TYR A 70 -10.49 3.00 -2.45
C TYR A 70 -9.13 3.29 -1.78
N VAL A 71 -8.50 2.24 -1.24
CA VAL A 71 -7.17 2.34 -0.65
C VAL A 71 -6.07 2.01 -1.67
N GLU A 72 -5.07 2.88 -1.71
CA GLU A 72 -3.88 2.77 -2.54
C GLU A 72 -2.59 2.89 -1.70
N TYR A 73 -1.45 2.65 -2.33
CA TYR A 73 -0.13 2.62 -1.71
C TYR A 73 0.70 3.71 -2.37
N SER A 74 1.37 4.54 -1.56
CA SER A 74 2.13 5.70 -2.05
C SER A 74 3.24 5.29 -3.04
N GLY A 75 3.93 4.18 -2.79
CA GLY A 75 4.92 3.64 -3.72
C GLY A 75 4.30 3.20 -5.05
N THR A 76 3.11 2.60 -5.01
CA THR A 76 2.37 2.20 -6.22
C THR A 76 1.88 3.41 -7.01
N LEU A 77 1.40 4.47 -6.33
CA LEU A 77 1.06 5.74 -6.98
C LEU A 77 2.27 6.30 -7.74
N GLU A 78 3.41 6.36 -7.07
CA GLU A 78 4.64 6.90 -7.62
C GLU A 78 5.16 6.11 -8.82
N GLN A 79 5.25 4.77 -8.68
CA GLN A 79 5.95 3.92 -9.65
C GLN A 79 5.06 3.43 -10.78
N THR A 80 3.82 3.05 -10.48
CA THR A 80 2.93 2.36 -11.43
C THR A 80 1.98 3.33 -12.10
N ILE A 81 1.34 4.21 -11.31
CA ILE A 81 0.26 5.09 -11.78
C ILE A 81 0.81 6.38 -12.37
N LEU A 82 1.63 7.11 -11.60
CA LEU A 82 2.17 8.41 -11.99
C LEU A 82 3.51 8.31 -12.72
N LYS A 83 4.24 7.20 -12.54
CA LYS A 83 5.53 6.91 -13.18
C LYS A 83 6.54 8.06 -13.04
N LEU A 84 6.66 8.60 -11.82
CA LEU A 84 7.45 9.81 -11.56
C LEU A 84 8.96 9.60 -11.68
N GLY A 85 9.44 8.35 -11.65
CA GLY A 85 10.85 8.00 -11.75
C GLY A 85 11.72 8.38 -10.54
N GLN A 86 11.13 9.03 -9.53
CA GLN A 86 11.79 9.41 -8.29
C GLN A 86 10.82 9.41 -7.12
N ARG A 87 11.38 9.29 -5.90
CA ARG A 87 10.63 9.39 -4.65
C ARG A 87 10.00 10.78 -4.52
N THR A 88 8.71 10.84 -4.22
CA THR A 88 8.01 12.09 -3.93
C THR A 88 7.31 12.06 -2.58
N SER A 89 7.01 13.24 -2.04
CA SER A 89 6.30 13.37 -0.77
C SER A 89 4.81 13.06 -0.95
N ILE A 90 4.11 12.77 0.14
CA ILE A 90 2.65 12.60 0.11
C ILE A 90 1.95 13.85 -0.46
N LEU A 91 2.46 15.04 -0.14
CA LEU A 91 1.95 16.30 -0.69
C LEU A 91 2.15 16.35 -2.22
N GLY A 92 3.33 15.98 -2.71
CA GLY A 92 3.62 15.95 -4.14
C GLY A 92 2.75 14.91 -4.89
N LEU A 93 2.52 13.73 -4.30
CA LEU A 93 1.55 12.77 -4.86
C LEU A 93 0.15 13.39 -4.95
N ASN A 94 -0.29 14.08 -3.90
CA ASN A 94 -1.61 14.71 -3.88
C ASN A 94 -1.72 15.81 -4.94
N GLU A 95 -0.69 16.64 -5.15
CA GLU A 95 -0.68 17.67 -6.20
C GLU A 95 -0.88 17.07 -7.61
N HIS A 96 -0.22 15.95 -7.89
CA HIS A 96 -0.44 15.22 -9.15
C HIS A 96 -1.86 14.67 -9.28
N LEU A 97 -2.45 14.16 -8.19
CA LEU A 97 -3.81 13.62 -8.19
C LEU A 97 -4.87 14.73 -8.30
N LEU A 98 -4.65 15.89 -7.68
CA LEU A 98 -5.55 17.04 -7.76
C LEU A 98 -5.72 17.54 -9.19
N SER A 99 -4.65 17.54 -10.00
CA SER A 99 -4.74 17.87 -11.43
C SER A 99 -5.63 16.92 -12.25
N ARG A 100 -5.96 15.74 -11.68
CA ARG A 100 -6.84 14.72 -12.28
C ARG A 100 -8.23 14.67 -11.63
N GLY A 101 -8.56 15.66 -10.80
CA GLY A 101 -9.82 15.67 -10.04
C GLY A 101 -9.88 14.62 -8.94
N LEU A 102 -8.72 14.11 -8.48
CA LEU A 102 -8.61 13.14 -7.39
C LEU A 102 -7.94 13.78 -6.18
N SER A 103 -8.13 13.18 -5.01
CA SER A 103 -7.56 13.63 -3.75
C SER A 103 -7.03 12.46 -2.95
N LEU A 104 -5.93 12.71 -2.26
CA LEU A 104 -5.32 11.76 -1.34
C LEU A 104 -5.64 12.19 0.09
N LEU A 105 -6.28 11.30 0.84
CA LEU A 105 -6.58 11.51 2.26
C LEU A 105 -5.33 11.22 3.11
N SER A 106 -5.40 11.59 4.38
CA SER A 106 -4.32 11.32 5.34
C SER A 106 -3.87 9.84 5.31
N PRO A 107 -2.55 9.58 5.33
CA PRO A 107 -2.04 8.21 5.40
C PRO A 107 -2.59 7.46 6.62
N LEU A 108 -2.82 6.15 6.47
CA LEU A 108 -3.39 5.30 7.52
C LEU A 108 -2.41 4.98 8.67
N GLY A 109 -1.19 5.50 8.63
CA GLY A 109 -0.20 5.34 9.71
C GLY A 109 0.62 4.05 9.70
N PHE A 110 0.46 3.19 8.69
CA PHE A 110 1.26 1.97 8.55
C PHE A 110 1.92 1.83 7.16
N ASN A 111 2.96 1.00 7.13
CA ASN A 111 3.74 0.69 5.96
C ASN A 111 3.58 -0.79 5.60
N ASN A 112 3.08 -1.07 4.41
CA ASN A 112 3.02 -2.40 3.83
C ASN A 112 4.07 -2.48 2.72
N THR A 113 5.22 -3.05 3.05
CA THR A 113 6.38 -3.19 2.17
C THR A 113 7.07 -4.51 2.48
N TYR A 114 7.96 -4.96 1.59
CA TYR A 114 8.78 -6.14 1.89
C TYR A 114 9.58 -5.93 3.17
N ALA A 115 9.55 -6.95 4.02
CA ALA A 115 10.28 -6.99 5.27
C ALA A 115 10.81 -8.41 5.51
N ILE A 116 11.83 -8.51 6.36
CA ILE A 116 12.26 -9.79 6.91
C ILE A 116 11.55 -9.98 8.25
N ALA A 117 10.80 -11.07 8.35
CA ALA A 117 10.23 -11.51 9.60
C ALA A 117 11.11 -12.60 10.21
N VAL A 118 11.38 -12.49 11.51
CA VAL A 118 12.10 -13.49 12.30
C VAL A 118 11.14 -14.10 13.32
N ARG A 119 11.40 -15.35 13.73
CA ARG A 119 10.69 -15.95 14.86
C ARG A 119 10.94 -15.12 16.12
N LYS A 120 9.92 -14.99 16.97
CA LYS A 120 9.99 -14.16 18.18
C LYS A 120 11.12 -14.63 19.11
N GLU A 121 11.26 -15.95 19.27
CA GLU A 121 12.26 -16.56 20.14
C GLU A 121 13.68 -16.28 19.64
N VAL A 122 13.89 -16.30 18.32
CA VAL A 122 15.16 -15.94 17.67
C VAL A 122 15.44 -14.44 17.83
N ALA A 123 14.42 -13.60 17.69
CA ALA A 123 14.57 -12.17 17.90
C ALA A 123 15.00 -11.84 19.33
N GLU A 124 14.43 -12.52 20.32
CA GLU A 124 14.76 -12.36 21.74
C GLU A 124 16.15 -12.91 22.07
N GLU A 125 16.49 -14.12 21.60
CA GLU A 125 17.79 -14.78 21.83
C GLU A 125 18.96 -13.95 21.27
N PHE A 126 18.80 -13.40 20.06
CA PHE A 126 19.86 -12.65 19.36
C PHE A 126 19.70 -11.13 19.46
N SER A 127 18.72 -10.64 20.23
CA SER A 127 18.40 -9.21 20.39
C SER A 127 18.24 -8.46 19.06
N LEU A 128 17.46 -9.05 18.14
CA LEU A 128 17.25 -8.54 16.78
C LEU A 128 16.07 -7.57 16.74
N GLU A 129 16.36 -6.33 16.35
CA GLU A 129 15.38 -5.27 16.10
C GLU A 129 15.50 -4.68 14.68
N ARG A 130 16.65 -4.88 14.02
CA ARG A 130 17.00 -4.26 12.74
C ARG A 130 17.58 -5.28 11.78
N ILE A 131 17.26 -5.13 10.48
CA ILE A 131 17.81 -5.96 9.40
C ILE A 131 19.34 -5.94 9.39
N SER A 132 19.96 -4.80 9.72
CA SER A 132 21.42 -4.65 9.76
C SER A 132 22.10 -5.55 10.79
N GLN A 133 21.38 -6.09 11.79
CA GLN A 133 21.96 -7.01 12.77
C GLN A 133 22.05 -8.44 12.23
N LEU A 134 21.31 -8.78 11.17
CA LEU A 134 21.33 -10.12 10.58
C LEU A 134 22.65 -10.44 9.89
N THR A 135 23.50 -9.45 9.59
CA THR A 135 24.83 -9.68 9.00
C THR A 135 25.77 -10.43 9.94
N ASP A 136 25.54 -10.33 11.24
CA ASP A 136 26.41 -10.92 12.27
C ASP A 136 26.07 -12.40 12.55
N TYR A 137 24.91 -12.87 12.08
CA TYR A 137 24.36 -14.19 12.40
C TYR A 137 24.15 -15.04 11.14
N ARG A 138 25.25 -15.50 10.56
CA ARG A 138 25.27 -16.28 9.30
C ARG A 138 24.61 -17.66 9.40
N ASP A 139 24.48 -18.19 10.61
CA ASP A 139 23.87 -19.50 10.85
C ASP A 139 22.33 -19.44 10.80
N LEU A 140 21.74 -18.24 10.74
CA LEU A 140 20.30 -18.08 10.59
C LEU A 140 19.89 -18.44 9.16
N ARG A 141 19.06 -19.47 9.04
CA ARG A 141 18.44 -19.83 7.76
C ARG A 141 17.40 -18.79 7.36
N VAL A 142 17.71 -18.03 6.33
CA VAL A 142 16.78 -17.09 5.69
C VAL A 142 16.14 -17.77 4.49
N VAL A 143 14.82 -17.64 4.39
CA VAL A 143 14.01 -18.18 3.30
C VAL A 143 13.21 -17.03 2.71
N VAL A 144 13.30 -16.87 1.40
CA VAL A 144 12.61 -15.81 0.65
C VAL A 144 11.97 -16.42 -0.60
N SER A 145 11.02 -15.73 -1.21
CA SER A 145 10.48 -16.19 -2.50
C SER A 145 11.52 -16.03 -3.60
N HIS A 146 11.40 -16.85 -4.66
CA HIS A 146 12.26 -16.74 -5.83
C HIS A 146 12.19 -15.35 -6.48
N GLU A 147 11.00 -14.76 -6.56
CA GLU A 147 10.83 -13.38 -7.03
C GLU A 147 11.64 -12.39 -6.19
N PHE A 148 11.61 -12.52 -4.85
CA PHE A 148 12.37 -11.62 -3.98
C PHE A 148 13.89 -11.77 -4.15
N LEU A 149 14.38 -12.96 -4.52
CA LEU A 149 15.81 -13.17 -4.81
C LEU A 149 16.28 -12.45 -6.08
N GLU A 150 15.41 -12.26 -7.06
CA GLU A 150 15.79 -11.75 -8.39
C GLU A 150 15.52 -10.25 -8.58
N ARG A 151 14.48 -9.72 -7.93
CA ARG A 151 14.09 -8.32 -8.08
C ARG A 151 15.17 -7.35 -7.65
N GLU A 152 15.37 -6.25 -8.40
CA GLU A 152 16.36 -5.24 -8.04
C GLU A 152 16.08 -4.59 -6.65
N ASP A 153 14.80 -4.39 -6.33
CA ASP A 153 14.32 -3.89 -5.04
C ASP A 153 14.11 -4.99 -3.98
N GLY A 154 14.43 -6.24 -4.29
CA GLY A 154 14.41 -7.39 -3.38
C GLY A 154 15.76 -7.64 -2.71
N TRP A 155 16.20 -8.91 -2.69
CA TRP A 155 17.46 -9.33 -2.08
C TRP A 155 18.69 -8.57 -2.62
N PRO A 156 18.89 -8.36 -3.94
CA PRO A 156 19.97 -7.53 -4.47
C PRO A 156 20.02 -6.12 -3.87
N GLY A 157 18.86 -5.45 -3.73
CA GLY A 157 18.72 -4.15 -3.09
C GLY A 157 19.12 -4.22 -1.62
N MET A 158 18.63 -5.22 -0.89
CA MET A 158 18.98 -5.44 0.52
C MET A 158 20.47 -5.70 0.72
N ARG A 159 21.10 -6.52 -0.12
CA ARG A 159 22.55 -6.79 -0.07
C ARG A 159 23.36 -5.51 -0.22
N ARG A 160 22.99 -4.66 -1.20
CA ARG A 160 23.67 -3.36 -1.43
C ARG A 160 23.55 -2.42 -0.23
N VAL A 161 22.40 -2.39 0.43
CA VAL A 161 22.13 -1.46 1.54
C VAL A 161 22.67 -1.96 2.87
N TYR A 162 22.53 -3.25 3.17
CA TYR A 162 22.83 -3.83 4.48
C TYR A 162 24.14 -4.63 4.52
N GLY A 163 24.78 -4.90 3.38
CA GLY A 163 26.09 -5.55 3.34
C GLY A 163 26.06 -7.09 3.43
N PHE A 164 24.94 -7.73 3.09
CA PHE A 164 24.86 -9.19 3.02
C PHE A 164 25.77 -9.73 1.89
N ASP A 165 26.77 -10.52 2.26
CA ASP A 165 27.73 -11.16 1.33
C ASP A 165 27.28 -12.57 0.88
N TRP A 166 26.18 -13.08 1.42
CA TRP A 166 25.62 -14.40 1.13
C TRP A 166 24.26 -14.31 0.40
N ILE A 167 23.77 -15.47 -0.06
CA ILE A 167 22.46 -15.64 -0.73
C ILE A 167 21.63 -16.63 0.12
N PRO A 168 20.38 -16.28 0.47
CA PRO A 168 19.45 -17.17 1.17
C PRO A 168 19.22 -18.45 0.37
N GLU A 169 18.93 -19.54 1.08
CA GLU A 169 18.53 -20.80 0.46
C GLU A 169 17.10 -20.76 -0.09
#